data_AF-A0A7V9D211-F1
#
_entry.id   AF-A0A7V9D211-F1
#
_cell.length_a   1.000
_cell.length_b   1.000
_cell.length_c   1.000
_cell.angle_alpha   90.00
_cell.angle_beta   90.00
_cell.angle_gamma   90.00
#
_symmetry.space_group_name_H-M   'P 1'
#
loop_
_entity.id
_entity.type
_entity.pdbx_description
1 polymer ?
#
loop_
_entity_poly.entity_id
_entity_poly.type
_entity_poly.pdbx_seq_one_letter_code
_entity_poly.pdbx_strand_id
1 'polypeptide(L)' 'MYFEQTLDVLTAIAREKRIKGWTRVRKVALIETVNPEWTDLSAEWYTVTDSSLRSE' A
#
# COMPACT_ATOMS: atom_id res chain seq x y z
N MET A 1 2.82 -3.51 4.29
CA MET A 1 1.78 -2.95 3.35
C MET A 1 1.96 -3.55 1.95
N TYR A 2 0.89 -3.76 1.16
CA TYR A 2 0.94 -4.26 -0.23
C TYR A 2 0.18 -3.34 -1.18
N PHE A 3 0.72 -3.11 -2.37
CA PHE A 3 0.02 -2.51 -3.52
C PHE A 3 0.52 -3.16 -4.82
N GLU A 4 -0.29 -3.07 -5.87
CA GLU A 4 0.09 -3.52 -7.22
C GLU A 4 -0.49 -2.56 -8.26
N GLN A 5 0.15 -2.45 -9.41
CA GLN A 5 -0.31 -1.63 -10.53
C GLN A 5 -0.71 -2.51 -11.70
N THR A 6 -1.75 -2.11 -12.41
CA THR A 6 -2.27 -2.81 -13.59
C THR A 6 -2.54 -1.82 -14.70
N LEU A 7 -2.30 -2.21 -15.96
CA LEU A 7 -2.50 -1.36 -17.12
C LEU A 7 -3.97 -1.29 -17.60
N ASP A 8 -4.80 -2.22 -17.14
CA ASP A 8 -6.20 -2.35 -17.53
C ASP A 8 -7.14 -2.30 -16.32
N VAL A 9 -8.24 -1.56 -16.47
CA VAL A 9 -9.23 -1.35 -15.42
C VAL A 9 -9.98 -2.64 -15.08
N LEU A 10 -10.26 -3.50 -16.06
CA LEU A 10 -10.98 -4.77 -15.79
C LEU A 10 -10.11 -5.72 -14.97
N THR A 11 -8.80 -5.74 -15.26
CA THR A 11 -7.79 -6.47 -14.50
C THR A 11 -7.70 -5.96 -13.06
N ALA A 12 -7.67 -4.64 -12.86
CA ALA A 12 -7.68 -4.03 -11.54
C ALA A 12 -8.91 -4.46 -10.72
N ILE A 13 -10.11 -4.34 -11.31
CA ILE A 13 -11.38 -4.68 -10.66
C ILE A 13 -11.43 -6.17 -10.31
N ALA A 14 -11.03 -7.06 -11.23
CA ALA A 14 -11.03 -8.50 -10.98
C ALA A 14 -10.09 -8.88 -9.84
N ARG A 15 -8.92 -8.24 -9.77
CA ARG A 15 -7.93 -8.46 -8.73
C ARG A 15 -8.38 -7.94 -7.38
N GLU A 16 -8.96 -6.75 -7.33
CA GLU A 16 -9.57 -6.16 -6.13
C GLU A 16 -10.68 -7.08 -5.59
N LYS A 17 -11.61 -7.52 -6.45
CA LYS A 17 -12.67 -8.47 -6.08
C LYS A 17 -12.10 -9.75 -5.47
N ARG A 18 -11.04 -10.30 -6.07
CA ARG A 18 -10.35 -11.49 -5.56
C ARG A 18 -9.82 -11.25 -4.15
N ILE A 19 -9.10 -10.16 -3.91
CA ILE A 19 -8.50 -9.84 -2.60
C ILE A 19 -9.57 -9.52 -1.55
N LYS A 20 -10.65 -8.81 -1.92
CA LYS A 20 -11.72 -8.44 -0.99
C LYS A 20 -12.34 -9.67 -0.31
N GLY A 21 -12.53 -10.76 -1.04
CA GLY A 21 -13.05 -12.02 -0.50
C GLY A 21 -12.06 -12.87 0.31
N TRP A 22 -10.80 -12.45 0.48
CA TRP A 22 -9.80 -13.25 1.19
C TRP A 22 -9.92 -13.15 2.71
N THR A 23 -9.55 -14.26 3.36
CA THR A 23 -9.31 -14.29 4.81
C THR A 23 -8.14 -13.38 5.19
N ARG A 24 -8.13 -12.93 6.45
CA ARG A 24 -7.05 -12.09 6.98
C ARG A 24 -5.68 -12.75 6.81
N VAL A 25 -5.58 -14.05 7.11
CA VAL A 25 -4.34 -14.83 6.98
C VAL A 25 -3.79 -14.76 5.55
N ARG A 26 -4.65 -14.90 4.54
CA ARG A 26 -4.21 -14.86 3.14
C ARG A 26 -3.76 -13.46 2.70
N LYS A 27 -4.40 -12.40 3.22
CA LYS A 27 -3.98 -11.01 2.97
C LYS A 27 -2.61 -10.74 3.62
N VAL A 28 -2.41 -11.22 4.85
CA VAL A 28 -1.12 -11.11 5.57
C VAL A 28 -0.02 -11.83 4.81
N ALA A 29 -0.24 -13.08 4.40
CA ALA A 29 0.73 -13.84 3.62
C ALA A 29 1.13 -13.13 2.31
N LEU A 30 0.17 -12.49 1.62
CA LEU A 30 0.47 -11.68 0.43
C LEU A 30 1.37 -10.48 0.78
N ILE A 31 1.08 -9.77 1.88
CA ILE A 31 1.92 -8.66 2.33
C ILE A 31 3.33 -9.16 2.68
N GLU A 32 3.46 -10.29 3.36
CA GLU A 32 4.75 -10.85 3.74
C GLU A 32 5.61 -11.27 2.54
N THR A 33 4.99 -11.67 1.42
CA THR A 33 5.76 -12.04 0.20
C THR A 33 6.49 -10.87 -0.46
N VAL A 34 6.07 -9.64 -0.23
CA VAL A 34 6.58 -8.43 -0.91
C VAL A 34 7.09 -7.35 0.05
N ASN A 35 6.60 -7.34 1.28
CA ASN A 35 6.99 -6.43 2.34
C ASN A 35 7.11 -7.22 3.66
N PRO A 36 8.13 -8.10 3.77
CA PRO A 36 8.33 -8.96 4.94
C PRO A 36 8.67 -8.15 6.20
N GLU A 37 9.31 -7.00 6.05
CA GLU A 37 9.74 -6.13 7.14
C GLU A 37 8.63 -5.17 7.61
N TRP A 38 7.47 -5.18 6.95
CA TRP A 38 6.34 -4.30 7.23
C TRP A 38 6.70 -2.80 7.17
N THR A 39 7.70 -2.44 6.38
CA THR A 39 8.15 -1.07 6.17
C THR A 39 6.97 -0.20 5.73
N ASP A 40 6.84 0.96 6.39
CA ASP A 40 5.85 1.96 6.04
C ASP A 40 6.26 2.65 4.73
N LEU A 41 5.49 2.40 3.67
CA LEU A 41 5.74 2.93 2.33
C LEU A 41 5.46 4.44 2.23
N SER A 42 4.82 5.02 3.24
CA SER A 42 4.48 6.45 3.31
C SER A 42 5.42 7.27 4.19
N ALA A 43 6.42 6.63 4.82
CA ALA A 43 7.32 7.27 5.78
C ALA A 43 8.01 8.53 5.21
N GLU A 44 8.30 8.54 3.91
CA GLU A 44 9.00 9.65 3.25
C GLU A 44 8.07 10.69 2.60
N TRP A 45 6.74 10.52 2.65
CA TRP A 45 5.81 11.40 1.95
C TRP A 45 5.77 12.83 2.53
N TYR A 46 6.23 13.01 3.77
CA TYR A 46 6.12 14.27 4.52
C TYR A 46 7.48 14.92 4.86
N THR A 47 8.60 14.43 4.30
CA THR A 47 9.94 14.79 4.79
C THR A 47 10.49 16.13 4.29
N VAL A 48 9.81 16.87 3.41
CA VAL A 48 10.38 18.10 2.80
C VAL A 48 9.47 19.35 2.81
N THR A 49 8.22 19.28 3.27
CA THR A 49 7.31 20.45 3.25
C THR A 49 6.47 20.58 4.51
N ASP A 50 7.15 20.75 5.64
CA ASP A 50 6.59 21.62 6.68
C ASP A 50 7.56 22.76 6.97
N SER A 51 7.75 23.60 5.95
CA SER A 51 8.38 24.91 6.09
C SER A 51 7.37 25.99 6.53
N SER A 52 6.12 25.62 6.81
CA SER A 52 5.09 26.57 7.30
C SER A 52 4.95 26.59 8.83
N LEU A 53 5.53 25.63 9.55
CA LEU A 53 5.59 25.64 11.02
C LEU A 53 6.73 26.47 11.65
N ARG A 54 7.38 27.37 10.91
CA ARG A 54 8.25 28.40 11.50
C ARG A 54 8.07 29.76 10.84
N SER A 55 7.13 30.52 11.38
CA SER A 55 7.23 31.98 11.46
C SER A 55 6.65 32.39 12.81
N GLU A 56 7.53 32.58 13.80
CA GLU A 56 7.27 33.48 14.94
C GLU A 56 7.41 34.93 14.48
#